data_AF-A0A7C8AM42-F1
#
_entry.id   AF-A0A7C8AM42-F1
#
_cell.length_a   1.000
_cell.length_b   1.000
_cell.length_c   1.000
_cell.angle_alpha   90.00
_cell.angle_beta   90.00
_cell.angle_gamma   90.00
#
_symmetry.space_group_name_H-M   'P 1'
#
loop_
_entity.id
_entity.type
_entity.pdbx_description
1 polymer ?
#
loop_
_entity_poly.entity_id
_entity_poly.type
_entity_poly.pdbx_seq_one_letter_code
_entity_poly.pdbx_strand_id
1 'polypeptide(L)'
;MAKGSEAGIGVRRGEAGFPEQSGRLSHGAKVKRGQLNAVQQGRYGTGPAPYGYRRGNDGEKPLVVNDREAEVVRTIFREYLSTRSTGKVVNYLHSRGIYTRKGNKWSRQAIAIILSNRTYRGRVSYGDVETQGLHDPIIEPASFYKANQIKERKRRKKRQTLE
;
A
#
# COMPACT_ATOMS: atom_id res chain seq x y z
N MET A 1 45.80 -42.25 67.31
CA MET A 1 44.35 -42.04 67.37
C MET A 1 44.03 -40.62 66.93
N ALA A 2 43.45 -40.44 65.75
CA ALA A 2 42.61 -39.31 65.40
C ALA A 2 41.88 -39.67 64.09
N LYS A 3 40.56 -39.73 64.18
CA LYS A 3 39.60 -40.07 63.13
C LYS A 3 39.35 -38.85 62.24
N GLY A 4 38.81 -39.09 61.04
CA GLY A 4 37.72 -38.25 60.53
C GLY A 4 37.92 -37.70 59.13
N SER A 5 37.20 -38.31 58.20
CA SER A 5 37.05 -38.08 56.77
C SER A 5 36.09 -36.92 56.41
N GLU A 6 36.21 -36.49 55.13
CA GLU A 6 35.14 -35.95 54.25
C GLU A 6 34.58 -34.55 54.57
N ALA A 7 34.19 -33.69 53.62
CA ALA A 7 34.12 -33.72 52.17
C ALA A 7 34.06 -32.25 51.69
N GLY A 8 34.54 -31.97 50.48
CA GLY A 8 34.33 -30.67 49.83
C GLY A 8 32.88 -30.52 49.35
N ILE A 9 32.43 -29.28 49.15
CA ILE A 9 31.48 -28.84 48.10
C ILE A 9 31.56 -27.31 47.99
N GLY A 10 32.08 -26.84 46.86
CA GLY A 10 31.37 -25.95 45.92
C GLY A 10 30.94 -24.56 46.39
N VAL A 11 31.75 -23.57 46.00
CA VAL A 11 31.34 -22.17 45.77
C VAL A 11 30.14 -22.16 44.79
N ARG A 12 28.97 -21.68 45.22
CA ARG A 12 27.86 -21.36 44.31
C ARG A 12 27.86 -19.87 43.97
N ARG A 13 28.33 -19.57 42.77
CA ARG A 13 28.29 -18.28 42.08
C ARG A 13 27.25 -18.38 40.95
N GLY A 14 26.34 -17.42 40.85
CA GLY A 14 25.37 -17.28 39.74
C GLY A 14 24.27 -18.35 39.75
N GLU A 15 23.05 -18.13 39.28
CA GLU A 15 22.52 -17.13 38.37
C GLU A 15 21.05 -16.88 38.76
N ALA A 16 20.67 -15.62 38.94
CA ALA A 16 19.26 -15.26 38.89
C ALA A 16 18.84 -15.35 37.42
N GLY A 17 18.20 -16.46 37.05
CA GLY A 17 17.59 -16.62 35.74
C GLY A 17 16.45 -15.61 35.59
N PHE A 18 16.73 -14.50 34.91
CA PHE A 18 15.69 -13.66 34.34
C PHE A 18 15.01 -14.47 33.23
N PRO A 19 13.68 -14.63 33.23
CA PRO A 19 13.01 -15.33 32.15
C PRO A 19 13.21 -14.51 30.87
N GLU A 20 13.87 -15.10 29.88
CA GLU A 20 13.88 -14.61 28.51
C GLU A 20 12.43 -14.66 27.99
N GLN A 21 11.68 -13.59 28.25
CA GLN A 21 10.42 -13.35 27.57
C GLN A 21 10.75 -12.99 26.12
N SER A 22 10.98 -14.02 25.30
CA SER A 22 10.99 -13.90 23.85
C SER A 22 9.60 -13.40 23.44
N GLY A 23 9.50 -12.07 23.31
CA GLY A 23 8.25 -11.35 23.13
C GLY A 23 7.51 -11.84 21.89
N ARG A 24 6.50 -12.69 22.08
CA ARG A 24 5.58 -13.09 21.02
C ARG A 24 4.91 -11.83 20.50
N LEU A 25 5.33 -11.39 19.31
CA LEU A 25 4.68 -10.29 18.60
C LEU A 25 3.17 -10.55 18.51
N SER A 26 2.37 -9.52 18.79
CA SER A 26 0.92 -9.58 18.59
C SER A 26 0.58 -9.91 17.14
N HIS A 27 -0.61 -10.47 16.89
CA HIS A 27 -1.05 -10.77 15.53
C HIS A 27 -0.98 -9.53 14.62
N GLY A 28 -1.39 -8.36 15.15
CA GLY A 28 -1.28 -7.09 14.42
C GLY A 28 0.17 -6.71 14.10
N ALA A 29 1.11 -6.86 15.04
CA ALA A 29 2.53 -6.60 14.79
C ALA A 29 3.12 -7.55 13.74
N LYS A 30 2.73 -8.83 13.74
CA LYS A 30 3.11 -9.81 12.72
C LYS A 30 2.59 -9.43 11.33
N VAL A 31 1.32 -9.01 11.23
CA VAL A 31 0.72 -8.54 9.97
C VAL A 31 1.45 -7.30 9.44
N LYS A 32 1.70 -6.30 10.30
CA LYS A 32 2.45 -5.09 9.92
C LYS A 32 3.83 -5.43 9.36
N ARG A 33 4.59 -6.28 10.07
CA ARG A 33 5.91 -6.73 9.63
C ARG A 33 5.85 -7.47 8.29
N GLY A 34 4.86 -8.35 8.10
CA GLY A 34 4.66 -9.05 6.85
C GLY A 34 4.38 -8.11 5.67
N GLN A 35 3.52 -7.10 5.85
CA GLN A 35 3.23 -6.12 4.81
C GLN A 35 4.44 -5.24 4.49
N LEU A 36 5.18 -4.81 5.51
CA LEU A 36 6.40 -4.05 5.34
C LEU A 36 7.44 -4.83 4.51
N ASN A 37 7.70 -6.09 4.89
CA ASN A 37 8.63 -6.96 4.17
C ASN A 37 8.19 -7.19 2.71
N ALA A 38 6.89 -7.37 2.47
CA ALA A 38 6.36 -7.54 1.11
C ALA A 38 6.61 -6.30 0.24
N VAL A 39 6.34 -5.09 0.75
CA VAL A 39 6.58 -3.83 0.03
C VAL A 39 8.06 -3.59 -0.20
N GLN A 40 8.94 -3.92 0.74
CA GLN A 40 10.39 -3.85 0.55
C GLN A 40 10.87 -4.75 -0.61
N GLN A 41 10.20 -5.88 -0.83
CA GLN A 41 10.44 -6.79 -1.96
C GLN A 41 9.68 -6.39 -3.24
N GLY A 42 9.02 -5.22 -3.27
CA GLY A 42 8.24 -4.76 -4.43
C GLY A 42 6.91 -5.50 -4.65
N ARG A 43 6.52 -6.39 -3.73
CA ARG A 43 5.25 -7.12 -3.81
C ARG A 43 4.11 -6.23 -3.31
N TYR A 44 2.99 -6.25 -4.01
CA TYR A 44 1.78 -5.59 -3.55
C TYR A 44 1.27 -6.26 -2.26
N GLY A 45 0.96 -5.45 -1.24
CA GLY A 45 0.50 -5.91 0.09
C GLY A 45 -0.80 -6.72 0.03
N THR A 46 -1.36 -7.13 1.17
CA THR A 46 -2.41 -8.18 1.26
C THR A 46 -3.85 -7.74 0.92
N GLY A 47 -4.08 -6.52 0.45
CA GLY A 47 -5.43 -5.99 0.14
C GLY A 47 -6.02 -6.45 -1.20
N PRO A 48 -7.27 -6.05 -1.52
CA PRO A 48 -7.84 -6.29 -2.85
C PRO A 48 -7.01 -5.60 -3.94
N ALA A 49 -6.92 -6.21 -5.13
CA ALA A 49 -6.25 -5.60 -6.26
C ALA A 49 -6.91 -4.25 -6.62
N PRO A 50 -6.14 -3.17 -6.84
CA PRO A 50 -6.68 -1.91 -7.29
C PRO A 50 -7.46 -2.08 -8.61
N TYR A 51 -8.43 -1.19 -8.85
CA TYR A 51 -9.16 -1.19 -10.12
C TYR A 51 -8.18 -1.03 -11.30
N GLY A 52 -8.36 -1.77 -12.40
CA GLY A 52 -7.34 -1.82 -13.47
C GLY A 52 -6.34 -2.96 -13.33
N TYR A 53 -6.31 -3.63 -12.17
CA TYR A 53 -5.49 -4.82 -11.93
C TYR A 53 -6.32 -5.97 -11.37
N ARG A 54 -5.85 -7.19 -11.59
CA ARG A 54 -6.23 -8.40 -10.86
C ARG A 54 -5.02 -8.94 -10.08
N ARG A 55 -5.28 -9.80 -9.10
CA ARG A 55 -4.21 -10.59 -8.49
C ARG A 55 -3.65 -11.57 -9.54
N GLY A 56 -2.34 -11.73 -9.53
CA GLY A 56 -1.71 -12.82 -10.27
C GLY A 56 -1.91 -14.15 -9.56
N ASN A 57 -1.97 -15.21 -10.35
CA ASN A 57 -1.91 -16.59 -9.88
C ASN A 57 -0.44 -17.02 -9.70
N ASP A 58 -0.21 -18.27 -9.29
CA ASP A 58 1.14 -18.82 -9.16
C ASP A 58 1.92 -18.73 -10.48
N GLY A 59 3.14 -18.21 -10.40
CA GLY A 59 3.99 -17.94 -11.57
C GLY A 59 3.73 -16.61 -12.28
N GLU A 60 2.63 -15.90 -11.97
CA GLU A 60 2.37 -14.55 -12.51
C GLU A 60 2.96 -13.45 -11.63
N LYS A 61 3.00 -12.22 -12.17
CA LYS A 61 3.31 -11.01 -11.39
C LYS A 61 2.28 -10.82 -10.25
N PRO A 62 2.67 -10.24 -9.09
CA PRO A 62 1.75 -10.06 -7.95
C PRO A 62 0.47 -9.28 -8.28
N LEU A 63 0.55 -8.38 -9.26
CA LEU A 63 -0.59 -7.75 -9.90
C LEU A 63 -0.42 -7.86 -11.42
N VAL A 64 -1.50 -8.23 -12.09
CA VAL A 64 -1.58 -8.33 -13.55
C VAL A 64 -2.60 -7.30 -14.04
N VAL A 65 -2.27 -6.62 -15.13
CA VAL A 65 -3.15 -5.61 -15.74
C VAL A 65 -4.44 -6.28 -16.22
N ASN A 66 -5.58 -5.66 -15.90
CA ASN A 66 -6.86 -5.97 -16.52
C ASN A 66 -7.12 -4.91 -17.60
N ASP A 67 -7.00 -5.26 -18.88
CA ASP A 67 -6.98 -4.27 -19.96
C ASP A 67 -8.24 -3.39 -20.02
N ARG A 68 -9.41 -3.98 -19.80
CA ARG A 68 -10.69 -3.25 -19.83
C ARG A 68 -10.75 -2.19 -18.73
N GLU A 69 -10.39 -2.57 -17.52
CA GLU A 69 -10.41 -1.64 -16.39
C GLU A 69 -9.23 -0.67 -16.42
N ALA A 70 -8.08 -1.10 -16.93
CA ALA A 70 -6.90 -0.26 -17.10
C ALA A 70 -7.19 0.88 -18.08
N GLU A 71 -7.96 0.62 -19.13
CA GLU A 71 -8.39 1.68 -20.04
C GLU A 71 -9.31 2.72 -19.37
N VAL A 72 -10.17 2.26 -18.46
CA VAL A 72 -10.96 3.17 -17.63
C VAL A 72 -10.06 4.01 -16.70
N VAL A 73 -8.99 3.42 -16.14
CA VAL A 73 -7.99 4.17 -15.35
C VAL A 73 -7.28 5.21 -16.21
N ARG A 74 -6.82 4.86 -17.43
CA ARG A 74 -6.22 5.82 -18.37
C ARG A 74 -7.18 6.96 -18.70
N THR A 75 -8.45 6.62 -18.94
CA THR A 75 -9.52 7.58 -19.17
C THR A 75 -9.71 8.52 -17.98
N ILE A 76 -9.71 8.01 -16.75
CA ILE A 76 -9.80 8.81 -15.53
C ILE A 76 -8.66 9.83 -15.44
N PHE A 77 -7.42 9.41 -15.69
CA PHE A 77 -6.27 10.32 -15.67
C PHE A 77 -6.38 11.38 -16.78
N ARG A 78 -6.72 10.99 -18.01
CA ARG A 78 -6.91 11.90 -19.15
C ARG A 78 -7.98 12.95 -18.88
N GLU A 79 -9.18 12.52 -18.48
CA GLU A 79 -10.30 13.42 -18.18
C GLU A 79 -10.00 14.33 -16.99
N TYR A 80 -9.29 13.83 -15.97
CA TYR A 80 -8.90 14.66 -14.84
C TYR A 80 -7.87 15.72 -15.23
N LEU A 81 -6.88 15.38 -16.06
CA LEU A 81 -5.85 16.32 -16.52
C LEU A 81 -6.47 17.44 -17.37
N SER A 82 -7.49 17.12 -18.16
CA SER A 82 -8.25 18.09 -18.95
C SER A 82 -9.17 18.96 -18.08
N THR A 83 -10.09 18.33 -17.34
CA THR A 83 -11.17 19.04 -16.62
C THR A 83 -10.75 19.61 -15.28
N ARG A 84 -9.66 19.08 -14.70
CA ARG A 84 -9.17 19.36 -13.34
C ARG A 84 -10.22 19.12 -12.26
N SER A 85 -11.28 18.35 -12.51
CA SER A 85 -12.42 18.19 -11.59
C SER A 85 -12.83 16.73 -11.49
N THR A 86 -12.72 16.15 -10.28
CA THR A 86 -13.18 14.78 -10.03
C THR A 86 -14.68 14.63 -10.27
N GLY A 87 -15.48 15.68 -10.06
CA GLY A 87 -16.90 15.67 -10.38
C GLY A 87 -17.18 15.59 -11.88
N LYS A 88 -16.41 16.31 -12.71
CA LYS A 88 -16.54 16.22 -14.17
C LYS A 88 -16.13 14.84 -14.69
N VAL A 89 -15.08 14.24 -14.10
CA VAL A 89 -14.69 12.85 -14.41
C VAL A 89 -15.82 11.86 -14.07
N VAL A 90 -16.45 11.99 -12.90
CA VAL A 90 -17.60 11.15 -12.53
C VAL A 90 -18.73 11.27 -13.56
N ASN A 91 -19.11 12.50 -13.89
CA ASN A 91 -20.19 12.75 -14.87
C ASN A 91 -19.85 12.16 -16.25
N TYR A 92 -18.59 12.28 -16.69
CA TYR A 92 -18.12 11.69 -17.93
C TYR A 92 -18.24 10.15 -17.93
N LEU A 93 -17.82 9.49 -16.84
CA LEU A 93 -17.93 8.04 -16.75
C LEU A 93 -19.39 7.59 -16.74
N HIS A 94 -20.26 8.31 -16.02
CA HIS A 94 -21.69 7.99 -15.94
C HIS A 94 -22.40 8.21 -17.28
N SER A 95 -22.09 9.28 -18.02
CA SER A 95 -22.70 9.51 -19.34
C SER A 95 -22.30 8.48 -20.39
N ARG A 96 -21.20 7.75 -20.15
CA ARG A 96 -20.72 6.63 -20.97
C ARG A 96 -21.18 5.25 -20.46
N GLY A 97 -21.97 5.19 -19.38
CA GLY A 97 -22.39 3.93 -18.78
C GLY A 97 -21.25 3.12 -18.14
N ILE A 98 -20.14 3.76 -17.78
CA ILE A 98 -18.97 3.11 -17.21
C ILE A 98 -19.12 3.04 -15.69
N TYR A 99 -19.21 1.82 -15.16
CA TYR A 99 -19.36 1.54 -13.73
C TYR A 99 -18.12 0.85 -13.15
N THR A 100 -18.05 0.79 -11.82
CA THR A 100 -16.98 0.06 -11.12
C THR A 100 -17.08 -1.45 -11.38
N ARG A 101 -16.04 -2.21 -10.98
CA ARG A 101 -16.01 -3.69 -11.07
C ARG A 101 -17.25 -4.37 -10.48
N LYS A 102 -17.85 -3.78 -9.45
CA LYS A 102 -19.07 -4.29 -8.78
C LYS A 102 -20.37 -3.71 -9.34
N GLY A 103 -20.33 -3.01 -10.48
CA GLY A 103 -21.50 -2.35 -11.08
C GLY A 103 -21.94 -1.05 -10.39
N ASN A 104 -21.22 -0.58 -9.36
CA ASN A 104 -21.59 0.65 -8.64
C ASN A 104 -21.24 1.92 -9.41
N LYS A 105 -21.98 3.00 -9.15
CA LYS A 105 -21.68 4.36 -9.60
C LYS A 105 -20.35 4.85 -9.00
N TRP A 106 -19.57 5.56 -9.82
CA TRP A 106 -18.37 6.27 -9.37
C TRP A 106 -18.69 7.42 -8.43
N SER A 107 -17.89 7.56 -7.37
CA SER A 107 -17.90 8.72 -6.47
C SER A 107 -16.65 9.59 -6.69
N ARG A 108 -16.73 10.87 -6.31
CA ARG A 108 -15.58 11.78 -6.36
C ARG A 108 -14.41 11.26 -5.52
N GLN A 109 -14.72 10.59 -4.40
CA GLN A 109 -13.72 9.98 -3.53
C GLN A 109 -13.02 8.81 -4.21
N ALA A 110 -13.75 7.93 -4.91
CA ALA A 110 -13.15 6.82 -5.65
C ALA A 110 -12.19 7.32 -6.73
N ILE A 111 -12.58 8.36 -7.49
CA ILE A 111 -11.70 9.00 -8.46
C ILE A 111 -10.47 9.63 -7.78
N ALA A 112 -10.65 10.30 -6.65
CA ALA A 112 -9.54 10.90 -5.90
C ALA A 112 -8.53 9.87 -5.39
N ILE A 113 -9.00 8.69 -4.96
CA ILE A 113 -8.17 7.55 -4.56
C ILE A 113 -7.38 7.04 -5.76
N ILE A 114 -8.01 6.86 -6.92
CA ILE A 114 -7.34 6.40 -8.14
C ILE A 114 -6.19 7.35 -8.52
N LEU A 115 -6.46 8.65 -8.56
CA LEU A 115 -5.47 9.67 -8.94
C LEU A 115 -4.26 9.77 -8.00
N SER A 116 -4.36 9.26 -6.78
CA SER A 116 -3.26 9.27 -5.81
C SER A 116 -2.64 7.90 -5.54
N ASN A 117 -3.21 6.81 -6.08
CA ASN A 117 -2.67 5.49 -5.86
C ASN A 117 -1.40 5.28 -6.72
N ARG A 118 -0.26 5.21 -6.04
CA ARG A 118 1.07 5.10 -6.66
C ARG A 118 1.26 3.77 -7.40
N THR A 119 0.41 2.78 -7.16
CA THR A 119 0.37 1.51 -7.92
C THR A 119 0.21 1.76 -9.41
N TYR A 120 -0.52 2.79 -9.83
CA TYR A 120 -0.70 3.08 -11.26
C TYR A 120 0.56 3.53 -11.97
N ARG A 121 1.56 4.05 -11.26
CA ARG A 121 2.88 4.41 -11.79
C ARG A 121 3.97 3.36 -11.44
N GLY A 122 3.57 2.13 -11.12
CA GLY A 122 4.50 1.03 -10.85
C GLY A 122 5.14 1.04 -9.46
N ARG A 123 4.54 1.69 -8.46
CA ARG A 123 5.10 1.77 -7.09
C ARG A 123 4.20 1.05 -6.08
N VAL A 124 4.79 0.43 -5.07
CA VAL A 124 4.08 -0.15 -3.92
C VAL A 124 4.49 0.55 -2.65
N SER A 125 3.59 0.70 -1.68
CA SER A 125 3.88 1.42 -0.44
C SER A 125 3.15 0.85 0.77
N TYR A 126 3.78 0.92 1.93
CA TYR A 126 3.19 0.61 3.23
C TYR A 126 3.82 1.49 4.32
N GLY A 127 2.99 2.22 5.06
CA GLY A 127 3.47 3.28 5.96
C GLY A 127 4.30 4.31 5.17
N ASP A 128 5.51 4.57 5.67
CA ASP A 128 6.45 5.52 5.05
C ASP A 128 7.36 4.88 3.98
N VAL A 129 7.28 3.55 3.79
CA VAL A 129 8.11 2.85 2.81
C VAL A 129 7.41 2.82 1.46
N GLU A 130 8.14 3.20 0.40
CA GLU A 130 7.72 3.07 -0.99
C GLU A 130 8.84 2.49 -1.85
N THR A 131 8.52 1.44 -2.60
CA THR A 131 9.47 0.69 -3.43
C THR A 131 8.94 0.56 -4.86
N GLN A 132 9.84 0.24 -5.81
CA GLN A 132 9.44 -0.20 -7.14
C GLN A 132 8.61 -1.47 -7.04
N GLY A 133 7.43 -1.47 -7.66
CA GLY A 133 6.54 -2.63 -7.71
C GLY A 133 6.99 -3.64 -8.77
N LEU A 134 6.65 -4.91 -8.54
CA LEU A 134 6.88 -6.02 -9.47
C LEU A 134 5.76 -6.17 -10.53
N HIS A 135 4.94 -5.14 -10.71
CA HIS A 135 3.81 -5.12 -11.64
C HIS A 135 4.01 -4.04 -12.70
N ASP A 136 3.32 -4.21 -13.84
CA ASP A 136 3.42 -3.25 -14.94
C ASP A 136 2.61 -1.98 -14.64
N PRO A 137 3.17 -0.78 -14.89
CA PRO A 137 2.44 0.46 -14.68
C PRO A 137 1.33 0.63 -15.74
N ILE A 138 0.17 1.14 -15.32
CA ILE A 138 -0.93 1.53 -16.23
C ILE A 138 -0.73 2.98 -16.73
N ILE A 139 -0.12 3.83 -15.90
CA ILE A 139 0.01 5.27 -16.12
C ILE A 139 1.48 5.65 -16.11
N GLU A 140 1.88 6.44 -17.10
CA GLU A 140 3.20 7.04 -17.16
C GLU A 140 3.46 7.93 -15.92
N PRO A 141 4.66 7.87 -15.30
CA PRO A 141 4.99 8.71 -14.16
C PRO A 141 4.70 10.20 -14.36
N ALA A 142 5.00 10.76 -15.54
CA ALA A 142 4.76 12.17 -15.86
C ALA A 142 3.28 12.57 -15.71
N SER A 143 2.37 11.76 -16.26
CA SER A 143 0.91 11.96 -16.14
C SER A 143 0.46 11.90 -14.68
N PHE A 144 1.02 10.97 -13.89
CA PHE A 144 0.71 10.85 -12.46
C PHE A 144 1.16 12.07 -11.65
N TYR A 145 2.39 12.55 -11.87
CA TYR A 145 2.92 13.72 -11.16
C TYR A 145 2.14 14.99 -11.53
N LYS A 146 1.81 15.18 -12.81
CA LYS A 146 1.01 16.31 -13.28
C LYS A 146 -0.37 16.34 -12.62
N ALA A 147 -1.04 15.19 -12.51
CA ALA A 147 -2.33 15.09 -11.82
C ALA A 147 -2.21 15.48 -10.33
N ASN A 148 -1.19 14.99 -9.63
CA ASN A 148 -1.00 15.30 -8.21
C ASN A 148 -0.61 16.77 -7.95
N GLN A 149 0.17 17.40 -8.85
CA GLN A 149 0.45 18.83 -8.76
C GLN A 149 -0.83 19.68 -8.84
N ILE A 150 -1.77 19.33 -9.74
CA ILE A 150 -3.08 20.01 -9.83
C ILE A 150 -3.85 19.88 -8.52
N LYS A 151 -3.87 18.68 -7.91
CA LYS A 151 -4.52 18.44 -6.61
C LYS A 151 -3.90 19.30 -5.51
N GLU A 152 -2.58 19.34 -5.44
CA GLU A 152 -1.86 20.08 -4.40
C GLU A 152 -2.09 21.59 -4.51
N ARG A 153 -2.02 22.15 -5.73
CA ARG A 153 -2.34 23.57 -5.97
C ARG A 153 -3.75 23.93 -5.50
N LYS A 154 -4.73 23.04 -5.74
CA LYS A 154 -6.11 23.25 -5.28
C LYS A 154 -6.24 23.19 -3.75
N ARG A 155 -5.53 22.27 -3.10
CA ARG A 155 -5.50 22.16 -1.62
C ARG A 155 -4.89 23.41 -0.98
N ARG A 156 -3.76 23.91 -1.50
CA ARG A 156 -3.12 25.13 -1.00
C ARG A 156 -4.02 26.36 -1.12
N LYS A 157 -4.63 26.57 -2.29
CA LYS A 157 -5.59 27.67 -2.48
C LYS A 157 -6.76 27.61 -1.50
N LYS A 158 -7.33 26.41 -1.28
CA LYS A 158 -8.43 26.25 -0.33
C LYS A 158 -8.02 26.61 1.11
N ARG A 159 -6.80 26.27 1.53
CA ARG A 159 -6.29 26.63 2.86
C ARG A 159 -6.13 28.15 3.03
N GLN A 160 -5.61 28.83 2.00
CA GLN A 160 -5.41 30.28 2.01
C GLN A 160 -6.70 31.11 2.01
N THR A 161 -7.83 30.53 1.59
CA THR A 161 -9.14 31.22 1.59
C THR A 161 -9.94 30.98 2.88
N LEU A 162 -9.41 30.18 3.81
CA LEU A 162 -10.04 29.87 5.10
C LEU A 162 -9.35 30.58 6.27
N GLU A 163 -8.29 31.34 5.98
CA GLU A 163 -7.58 32.26 6.87
C GLU A 163 -8.01 33.70 6.54
#